data_AF-A0A7S2Z7R9-F1
#
_entry.id   AF-A0A7S2Z7R9-F1
#
_cell.length_a   1.000
_cell.length_b   1.000
_cell.length_c   1.000
_cell.angle_alpha   90.00
_cell.angle_beta   90.00
_cell.angle_gamma   90.00
#
_symmetry.space_group_name_H-M   'P 1'
#
loop_
_entity.id
_entity.type
_entity.pdbx_description
1 polymer ?
#
loop_
_entity_poly.entity_id
_entity_poly.type
_entity_poly.pdbx_seq_one_letter_code
_entity_poly.pdbx_strand_id
1 'polypeptide(L)'
;QLGGWLRQRYSLDHFAGFLPADYSPQAIKVRSTNISRTLDTVTGVLTGLFPSSRSPILIETCDDTKEWLYPNHRNCQRLQQLMAATKKGLESKRKENEYLSGLEARLREAVKLPKDGEEKKDLRFVAMYDVAKSYKFHTGQVPPHYEMGEDLLKELERVAV
;
A
#
# COMPACT_ATOMS: atom_id res chain seq x y z
N GLN A 1 -7.85 15.18 -5.89
CA GLN A 1 -7.29 15.43 -7.24
C GLN A 1 -7.72 14.37 -8.26
N LEU A 2 -7.55 13.06 -7.99
CA LEU A 2 -7.91 11.99 -8.95
C LEU A 2 -9.35 12.05 -9.47
N GLY A 3 -10.36 12.23 -8.60
CA GLY A 3 -11.77 12.32 -9.02
C GLY A 3 -12.05 13.42 -10.05
N GLY A 4 -11.54 14.62 -9.81
CA GLY A 4 -11.67 15.74 -10.75
C GLY A 4 -10.96 15.48 -12.09
N TRP A 5 -9.80 14.82 -12.05
CA TRP A 5 -9.10 14.41 -13.27
C TRP A 5 -9.92 13.39 -14.08
N LEU A 6 -10.55 12.41 -13.43
CA LEU A 6 -11.44 11.44 -14.08
C LEU A 6 -12.66 12.14 -14.70
N ARG A 7 -13.26 13.10 -14.00
CA ARG A 7 -14.36 13.92 -14.53
C ARG A 7 -13.95 14.66 -15.80
N GLN A 8 -12.80 15.34 -15.76
CA GLN A 8 -12.28 16.07 -16.91
C GLN A 8 -12.11 15.13 -18.11
N ARG A 9 -11.50 13.96 -17.88
CA ARG A 9 -11.20 13.01 -18.95
C ARG A 9 -12.42 12.32 -19.54
N TYR A 10 -13.36 11.88 -18.69
CA TYR A 10 -14.42 10.94 -19.07
C TYR A 10 -15.82 11.53 -19.13
N SER A 11 -16.01 12.76 -18.65
CA SER A 11 -17.30 13.46 -18.74
C SER A 11 -17.21 14.73 -19.58
N LEU A 12 -16.10 15.49 -19.49
CA LEU A 12 -16.01 16.85 -20.06
C LEU A 12 -15.19 16.95 -21.36
N ASP A 13 -14.01 16.33 -21.44
CA ASP A 13 -13.07 16.51 -22.56
C ASP A 13 -12.99 15.28 -23.50
N HIS A 14 -11.92 14.50 -23.38
CA HIS A 14 -11.43 13.55 -24.39
C HIS A 14 -12.42 12.44 -24.71
N PHE A 15 -13.25 12.07 -23.74
CA PHE A 15 -14.35 11.14 -23.91
C PHE A 15 -15.66 11.80 -23.46
N ALA A 16 -15.90 13.04 -23.89
CA ALA A 16 -17.12 13.79 -23.57
C ALA A 16 -18.37 12.91 -23.77
N GLY A 17 -19.15 12.76 -22.70
CA GLY A 17 -20.36 11.93 -22.69
C GLY A 17 -20.15 10.43 -22.44
N PHE A 18 -18.93 9.92 -22.25
CA PHE A 18 -18.72 8.51 -21.85
C PHE A 18 -19.29 8.24 -20.45
N LEU A 19 -19.00 9.11 -19.49
CA LEU A 19 -19.66 9.14 -18.18
C LEU A 19 -20.64 10.30 -18.10
N PRO A 20 -21.84 10.09 -17.53
CA PRO A 20 -22.77 11.18 -17.29
C PRO A 20 -22.16 12.23 -16.37
N ALA A 21 -22.52 13.50 -16.58
CA ALA A 21 -22.01 14.60 -15.77
C ALA A 21 -22.50 14.51 -14.31
N ASP A 22 -23.68 13.93 -14.08
CA ASP A 22 -24.24 13.64 -12.77
C ASP A 22 -24.18 12.13 -12.49
N TYR A 23 -24.17 11.78 -11.20
CA TYR A 23 -24.14 10.37 -10.79
C TYR A 23 -25.38 9.62 -11.31
N SER A 24 -25.14 8.48 -11.95
CA SER A 24 -26.16 7.50 -12.29
C SER A 24 -25.74 6.11 -11.80
N PRO A 25 -26.56 5.43 -10.97
CA PRO A 25 -26.25 4.08 -10.48
C PRO A 25 -26.25 3.02 -11.59
N GLN A 26 -26.83 3.32 -12.76
CA GLN A 26 -26.80 2.42 -13.92
C GLN A 26 -25.49 2.56 -14.72
N ALA A 27 -24.83 3.72 -14.63
CA ALA A 27 -23.62 4.01 -15.40
C ALA A 27 -22.34 3.53 -14.70
N ILE A 28 -22.35 3.47 -13.36
CA ILE A 28 -21.17 3.09 -12.59
C ILE A 28 -21.51 2.08 -11.49
N LYS A 29 -20.58 1.16 -11.24
CA LYS A 29 -20.52 0.37 -10.03
C LYS A 29 -19.25 0.71 -9.28
N VAL A 30 -19.36 0.88 -7.97
CA VAL A 30 -18.23 1.22 -7.12
C VAL A 30 -18.00 0.09 -6.13
N ARG A 31 -16.76 -0.40 -6.08
CA ARG A 31 -16.34 -1.42 -5.13
C ARG A 31 -15.05 -0.97 -4.46
N SER A 32 -14.93 -1.26 -3.17
CA SER A 32 -13.70 -1.08 -2.40
C SER A 32 -13.48 -2.26 -1.47
N THR A 33 -12.28 -2.37 -0.90
CA THR A 33 -12.08 -3.26 0.24
C THR A 33 -12.80 -2.69 1.46
N ASN A 34 -13.19 -3.54 2.40
CA ASN A 34 -13.79 -3.10 3.67
C ASN A 34 -12.73 -2.60 4.66
N ILE A 35 -11.95 -1.58 4.27
CA ILE A 35 -10.89 -0.97 5.07
C ILE A 35 -11.12 0.54 5.07
N SER A 36 -11.11 1.19 6.23
CA SER A 36 -11.43 2.63 6.37
C SER A 36 -10.69 3.50 5.34
N ARG A 37 -9.37 3.37 5.25
CA ARG A 37 -8.55 4.18 4.33
C ARG A 37 -8.96 4.06 2.86
N THR A 38 -9.42 2.88 2.41
CA THR A 38 -9.83 2.69 1.01
C THR A 38 -11.24 3.20 0.78
N LEU A 39 -12.12 3.12 1.79
CA LEU A 39 -13.44 3.76 1.78
C LEU A 39 -13.35 5.29 1.74
N ASP A 40 -12.48 5.88 2.56
CA ASP A 40 -12.25 7.33 2.56
C ASP A 40 -11.65 7.79 1.23
N THR A 41 -10.70 7.02 0.69
CA THR A 41 -10.09 7.31 -0.61
C THR A 41 -11.11 7.29 -1.74
N VAL A 42 -11.92 6.22 -1.85
CA VAL A 42 -12.92 6.13 -2.92
C VAL A 42 -14.01 7.20 -2.75
N THR A 43 -14.38 7.54 -1.52
CA THR A 43 -15.29 8.65 -1.23
C THR A 43 -14.73 9.98 -1.75
N GLY A 44 -13.46 10.29 -1.46
CA GLY A 44 -12.79 11.48 -1.99
C GLY A 44 -12.69 11.50 -3.52
N VAL A 45 -12.50 10.34 -4.16
CA VAL A 45 -12.54 10.22 -5.63
C VAL A 45 -13.94 10.50 -6.17
N LEU A 46 -14.98 9.92 -5.58
CA LEU A 46 -16.36 10.10 -6.01
C LEU A 46 -16.85 11.54 -5.84
N THR A 47 -16.49 12.20 -4.73
CA THR A 47 -16.80 13.62 -4.51
C THR A 47 -16.17 14.50 -5.59
N GLY A 48 -14.96 14.17 -6.05
CA GLY A 48 -14.33 14.88 -7.16
C GLY A 48 -14.92 14.55 -8.54
N LEU A 49 -15.36 13.31 -8.73
CA LEU A 49 -15.92 12.84 -10.01
C LEU A 49 -17.35 13.35 -10.23
N PHE A 50 -18.18 13.32 -9.18
CA PHE A 50 -19.59 13.75 -9.17
C PHE A 50 -19.86 14.81 -8.07
N PRO A 51 -19.28 16.02 -8.19
CA PRO A 51 -19.37 17.04 -7.13
C PRO A 51 -20.79 17.54 -6.87
N SER A 52 -21.69 17.42 -7.84
CA SER A 52 -23.09 17.86 -7.74
C SER A 52 -24.06 16.75 -7.30
N SER A 53 -23.56 15.54 -7.00
CA SER A 53 -24.43 14.42 -6.63
C SER A 53 -25.16 14.71 -5.32
N ARG A 54 -26.49 14.72 -5.38
CA ARG A 54 -27.36 14.79 -4.18
C ARG A 54 -27.76 13.41 -3.67
N SER A 55 -27.62 12.40 -4.51
CA SER A 55 -27.95 11.02 -4.17
C SER A 55 -26.74 10.34 -3.50
N PRO A 56 -26.97 9.48 -2.50
CA PRO A 56 -25.91 8.65 -1.96
C PRO A 56 -25.38 7.71 -3.05
N ILE A 57 -24.06 7.61 -3.13
CA ILE A 57 -23.38 6.67 -4.03
C ILE A 57 -23.04 5.42 -3.24
N LEU A 58 -23.61 4.28 -3.64
CA LEU A 58 -23.36 3.01 -2.97
C LEU A 58 -21.94 2.51 -3.28
N ILE A 59 -21.17 2.20 -2.23
CA ILE A 59 -19.87 1.55 -2.34
C ILE A 59 -20.05 0.10 -1.87
N GLU A 60 -19.89 -0.84 -2.79
CA GLU A 60 -19.93 -2.26 -2.47
C GLU A 60 -18.61 -2.69 -1.81
N THR A 61 -18.73 -3.46 -0.73
CA THR A 61 -17.60 -4.11 -0.08
C THR A 61 -17.93 -5.58 0.16
N CYS A 62 -16.96 -6.35 0.63
CA CYS A 62 -17.25 -7.65 1.22
C CYS A 62 -16.37 -7.90 2.43
N ASP A 63 -16.72 -8.95 3.17
CA ASP A 63 -15.94 -9.44 4.29
C ASP A 63 -14.53 -9.88 3.86
N ASP A 64 -13.56 -9.74 4.76
CA ASP A 64 -12.15 -10.03 4.47
C ASP A 64 -11.91 -11.49 4.09
N THR A 65 -12.79 -12.42 4.48
CA THR A 65 -12.72 -13.83 4.12
C THR A 65 -13.07 -14.11 2.65
N LYS A 66 -13.85 -13.21 2.04
CA LYS A 66 -14.35 -13.32 0.65
C LYS A 66 -13.71 -12.30 -0.29
N GLU A 67 -12.79 -11.49 0.22
CA GLU A 67 -12.18 -10.43 -0.55
C GLU A 67 -11.22 -10.97 -1.62
N TRP A 68 -11.32 -10.37 -2.80
CA TRP A 68 -10.54 -10.69 -3.99
C TRP A 68 -9.80 -9.50 -4.58
N LEU A 69 -10.00 -8.29 -4.04
CA LEU A 69 -9.23 -7.09 -4.39
C LEU A 69 -7.77 -7.10 -3.87
N TYR A 70 -7.40 -8.11 -3.08
CA TYR A 70 -6.01 -8.41 -2.73
C TYR A 70 -5.78 -9.92 -2.65
N PRO A 71 -4.53 -10.40 -2.73
CA PRO A 71 -4.20 -11.82 -2.58
C PRO A 71 -4.56 -12.35 -1.17
N ASN A 72 -5.73 -12.97 -1.06
CA ASN A 72 -6.29 -13.46 0.20
C ASN A 72 -5.75 -14.85 0.58
N HIS A 73 -4.45 -14.90 0.85
CA HIS A 73 -3.76 -16.13 1.22
C HIS A 73 -4.17 -16.69 2.60
N ARG A 74 -4.90 -15.91 3.41
CA ARG A 74 -5.46 -16.39 4.67
C ARG A 74 -6.62 -17.35 4.47
N ASN A 75 -7.41 -17.11 3.42
CA ASN A 75 -8.64 -17.85 3.15
C ASN A 75 -8.54 -18.79 1.93
N CYS A 76 -7.46 -18.67 1.14
CA CYS A 76 -7.13 -19.61 0.07
C CYS A 76 -6.00 -20.55 0.49
N GLN A 77 -6.33 -21.78 0.86
CA GLN A 77 -5.37 -22.79 1.35
C GLN A 77 -4.23 -23.04 0.36
N ARG A 78 -4.54 -23.16 -0.94
CA ARG A 78 -3.50 -23.37 -1.95
C ARG A 78 -2.56 -22.17 -2.07
N LEU A 79 -3.09 -20.96 -2.06
CA LEU A 79 -2.28 -19.75 -2.09
C LEU A 79 -1.41 -19.62 -0.85
N GLN A 80 -1.94 -19.96 0.33
CA GLN A 80 -1.17 -20.00 1.58
C GLN A 80 0.07 -20.90 1.46
N GLN A 81 -0.12 -22.13 0.96
CA GLN A 81 0.97 -23.09 0.75
C GLN A 81 2.03 -22.57 -0.23
N LEU A 82 1.58 -21.99 -1.35
CA LEU A 82 2.48 -21.43 -2.37
C LEU A 82 3.27 -20.26 -1.79
N MET A 83 2.63 -19.33 -1.10
CA MET A 83 3.31 -18.19 -0.48
C MET A 83 4.30 -18.64 0.61
N ALA A 84 3.96 -19.65 1.41
CA ALA A 84 4.87 -20.20 2.41
C ALA A 84 6.12 -20.85 1.77
N ALA A 85 5.93 -21.62 0.70
CA ALA A 85 7.04 -22.23 -0.04
C ALA A 85 7.94 -21.16 -0.68
N THR A 86 7.34 -20.15 -1.32
CA THR A 86 8.07 -19.02 -1.92
C THR A 86 8.82 -18.21 -0.86
N LYS A 87 8.21 -17.94 0.30
CA LYS A 87 8.84 -17.20 1.40
C LYS A 87 10.11 -17.90 1.88
N LYS A 88 10.06 -19.22 2.08
CA LYS A 88 11.24 -20.02 2.49
C LYS A 88 12.38 -19.89 1.46
N GLY A 89 12.06 -19.97 0.17
CA GLY A 89 13.06 -19.82 -0.89
C GLY A 89 13.64 -18.41 -0.96
N LEU A 90 12.82 -17.37 -0.77
CA LEU A 90 13.26 -15.98 -0.72
C LEU A 90 14.14 -15.68 0.50
N GLU A 91 13.83 -16.26 1.66
CA GLU A 91 14.65 -16.11 2.87
C GLU A 91 16.05 -16.72 2.69
N SER A 92 16.16 -17.90 2.08
CA SER A 92 17.46 -18.50 1.74
C SER A 92 18.26 -17.59 0.80
N LYS A 93 17.65 -17.16 -0.30
CA LYS A 93 18.29 -16.25 -1.28
C LYS A 93 18.71 -14.92 -0.66
N ARG A 94 17.92 -14.39 0.29
CA ARG A 94 18.25 -13.14 1.00
C ARG A 94 19.46 -13.31 1.90
N LYS A 95 19.59 -14.45 2.60
CA LYS A 95 20.76 -14.74 3.46
C LYS A 95 22.04 -14.95 2.66
N GLU A 96 21.93 -15.54 1.47
CA GLU A 96 23.06 -15.75 0.55
C GLU A 96 23.47 -14.47 -0.19
N ASN A 97 22.62 -13.44 -0.19
CA ASN A 97 22.88 -12.19 -0.88
C ASN A 97 23.64 -11.21 0.03
N GLU A 98 24.93 -11.04 -0.25
CA GLU A 98 25.85 -10.17 0.51
C GLU A 98 25.37 -8.71 0.58
N TYR A 99 24.80 -8.20 -0.51
CA TYR A 99 24.23 -6.84 -0.55
C TYR A 99 23.05 -6.71 0.42
N LEU A 100 22.10 -7.66 0.40
CA LEU A 100 20.92 -7.61 1.27
C LEU A 100 21.28 -7.85 2.74
N SER A 101 22.27 -8.70 3.04
CA SER A 101 22.77 -8.86 4.41
C SER A 101 23.46 -7.61 4.93
N GLY A 102 24.27 -6.94 4.09
CA GLY A 102 24.93 -5.69 4.44
C GLY A 102 23.92 -4.55 4.65
N LEU A 103 22.87 -4.49 3.83
CA LEU A 103 21.77 -3.55 4.03
C LEU A 103 21.02 -3.83 5.33
N GLU A 104 20.69 -5.09 5.64
CA GLU A 104 20.03 -5.44 6.90
C GLU A 104 20.86 -5.04 8.12
N ALA A 105 22.18 -5.25 8.09
CA ALA A 105 23.07 -4.87 9.20
C ALA A 105 23.04 -3.36 9.46
N ARG A 106 23.17 -2.54 8.41
CA ARG A 106 23.06 -1.08 8.51
C ARG A 106 21.69 -0.63 9.01
N LEU A 107 20.61 -1.28 8.56
CA LEU A 107 19.25 -0.97 9.02
C LEU A 107 19.07 -1.29 10.51
N ARG A 108 19.57 -2.44 10.98
CA ARG A 108 19.51 -2.81 12.41
C ARG A 108 20.24 -1.81 13.29
N GLU A 109 21.41 -1.37 12.85
CA GLU A 109 22.18 -0.32 13.52
C GLU A 109 21.42 1.00 13.56
N ALA A 110 20.89 1.44 12.41
CA ALA A 110 20.13 2.67 12.30
C ALA A 110 18.90 2.71 13.22
N VAL A 111 18.21 1.58 13.41
CA VAL A 111 17.03 1.50 14.29
C VAL A 111 17.34 1.02 15.71
N LYS A 112 18.62 0.91 16.08
CA LYS A 112 19.09 0.51 17.41
C LYS A 112 18.48 -0.81 17.89
N LEU A 113 18.29 -1.76 16.97
CA LEU A 113 17.81 -3.10 17.33
C LEU A 113 18.93 -3.88 18.04
N PRO A 114 18.61 -4.71 19.05
CA PRO A 114 19.60 -5.52 19.75
C PRO A 114 20.41 -6.39 18.78
N LYS A 115 21.72 -6.49 19.03
CA LYS A 115 22.60 -7.45 18.35
C LYS A 115 22.38 -8.85 18.93
N ASP A 116 22.72 -9.88 18.16
CA ASP A 116 22.46 -11.30 18.46
C ASP A 116 22.77 -11.67 19.92
N GLY A 117 21.85 -12.39 20.58
CA GLY A 117 21.95 -12.86 21.97
C GLY A 117 20.73 -12.48 22.82
N GLU A 118 20.12 -11.33 22.55
CA GLU A 118 18.77 -10.98 22.97
C GLU A 118 17.77 -11.37 21.87
N GLU A 119 16.52 -11.63 22.25
CA GLU A 119 15.44 -12.11 21.39
C GLU A 119 15.43 -11.41 20.01
N LYS A 120 16.01 -12.08 18.99
CA LYS A 120 16.29 -11.48 17.69
C LYS A 120 14.99 -11.06 17.03
N LYS A 121 14.67 -9.76 17.11
CA LYS A 121 13.47 -9.22 16.46
C LYS A 121 13.63 -9.33 14.94
N ASP A 122 12.58 -9.86 14.31
CA ASP A 122 12.48 -9.99 12.86
C ASP A 122 12.45 -8.58 12.23
N LEU A 123 13.31 -8.35 11.24
CA LEU A 123 13.42 -7.09 10.53
C LEU A 123 12.85 -7.26 9.12
N ARG A 124 11.70 -6.62 8.91
CA ARG A 124 10.96 -6.65 7.64
C ARG A 124 11.16 -5.34 6.87
N PHE A 125 11.86 -5.40 5.75
CA PHE A 125 12.18 -4.23 4.91
C PHE A 125 10.92 -3.42 4.55
N VAL A 126 9.86 -4.10 4.11
CA VAL A 126 8.57 -3.46 3.77
C VAL A 126 8.01 -2.65 4.95
N ALA A 127 8.04 -3.20 6.16
CA ALA A 127 7.51 -2.51 7.34
C ALA A 127 8.36 -1.29 7.73
N MET A 128 9.69 -1.42 7.64
CA MET A 128 10.58 -0.29 7.91
C MET A 128 10.41 0.82 6.89
N TYR A 129 10.32 0.45 5.61
CA TYR A 129 10.09 1.39 4.53
C TYR A 129 8.77 2.14 4.72
N ASP A 130 7.69 1.41 5.01
CA ASP A 130 6.36 1.98 5.23
C ASP A 130 6.36 3.01 6.36
N VAL A 131 6.97 2.67 7.52
CA VAL A 131 7.08 3.59 8.66
C VAL A 131 7.91 4.83 8.31
N ALA A 132 9.11 4.64 7.75
CA ALA A 132 10.03 5.74 7.46
C ALA A 132 9.47 6.68 6.39
N LYS A 133 8.90 6.13 5.31
CA LYS A 133 8.31 6.90 4.21
C LYS A 133 7.05 7.63 4.67
N SER A 134 6.18 6.96 5.44
CA SER A 134 4.99 7.58 6.01
C SER A 134 5.35 8.74 6.94
N TYR A 135 6.28 8.55 7.87
CA TYR A 135 6.70 9.63 8.78
C TYR A 135 7.31 10.81 8.02
N LYS A 136 8.17 10.53 7.02
CA LYS A 136 8.78 11.55 6.18
C LYS A 136 7.78 12.31 5.34
N PHE A 137 6.77 11.65 4.80
CA PHE A 137 5.71 12.31 4.05
C PHE A 137 4.99 13.39 4.86
N HIS A 138 4.79 13.16 6.17
CA HIS A 138 4.07 14.10 7.03
C HIS A 138 4.97 15.16 7.68
N THR A 139 6.24 14.85 7.96
CA THR A 139 7.14 15.72 8.73
C THR A 139 8.28 16.33 7.91
N GLY A 140 8.52 15.83 6.70
CA GLY A 140 9.68 16.17 5.88
C GLY A 140 11.00 15.53 6.31
N GLN A 141 11.02 14.77 7.41
CA GLN A 141 12.22 14.17 8.00
C GLN A 141 12.05 12.67 8.23
N VAL A 142 13.14 11.92 8.37
CA VAL A 142 13.06 10.53 8.86
C VAL A 142 12.71 10.50 10.36
N PRO A 143 12.18 9.38 10.89
CA PRO A 143 11.94 9.25 12.33
C PRO A 143 13.20 9.56 13.15
N PRO A 144 13.16 10.48 14.14
CA PRO A 144 14.36 10.99 14.80
C PRO A 144 15.11 9.95 15.64
N HIS A 145 14.42 8.87 16.05
CA HIS A 145 15.01 7.74 16.76
C HIS A 145 15.67 6.73 15.82
N TYR A 146 15.51 6.89 14.50
CA TYR A 146 16.25 6.14 13.50
C TYR A 146 17.45 6.98 13.06
N GLU A 147 18.66 6.46 13.28
CA GLU A 147 19.90 6.99 12.73
C GLU A 147 20.01 6.60 11.24
N MET A 148 18.98 6.93 10.47
CA MET A 148 18.81 6.57 9.06
C MET A 148 18.91 7.80 8.18
N GLY A 149 19.99 7.91 7.42
CA GLY A 149 20.15 8.97 6.42
C GLY A 149 19.25 8.76 5.19
N GLU A 150 19.18 9.81 4.36
CA GLU A 150 18.44 9.83 3.09
C GLU A 150 18.87 8.72 2.13
N ASP A 151 20.16 8.43 2.06
CA ASP A 151 20.69 7.40 1.16
C ASP A 151 20.29 6.00 1.59
N LEU A 152 20.28 5.73 2.90
CA LEU A 152 19.83 4.45 3.44
C LEU A 152 18.32 4.25 3.21
N LEU A 153 17.51 5.30 3.32
CA LEU A 153 16.09 5.24 2.98
C LEU A 153 15.86 4.98 1.48
N LYS A 154 16.64 5.60 0.59
CA LYS A 154 16.56 5.34 -0.86
C LYS A 154 16.98 3.92 -1.22
N GLU A 155 18.01 3.40 -0.57
CA GLU A 155 18.40 1.99 -0.74
C GLU A 155 17.29 1.04 -0.26
N LEU A 156 16.71 1.32 0.91
CA LEU A 156 15.57 0.57 1.43
C LEU A 156 14.36 0.61 0.49
N GLU A 157 14.06 1.76 -0.11
CA GLU A 157 12.98 1.93 -1.10
C GLU A 157 13.18 1.01 -2.31
N ARG A 158 14.41 0.83 -2.80
CA ARG A 158 14.70 -0.04 -3.96
C ARG A 158 14.44 -1.52 -3.70
N VAL A 159 14.53 -1.97 -2.44
CA VAL A 159 14.39 -3.39 -2.08
C VAL A 159 13.03 -3.70 -1.44
N ALA A 160 12.31 -2.69 -0.98
CA ALA A 160 11.03 -2.84 -0.28
C ALA A 160 9.80 -2.66 -1.21
N VAL A 161 9.99 -2.01 -2.36
CA VAL A 161 8.97 -1.82 -3.42
C VAL A 161 9.08 -2.94 -4.45
#